data_AF-A0AAX3GW30-F1
#
_entry.id   AF-A0AAX3GW30-F1
#
_cell.length_a   1.000
_cell.length_b   1.000
_cell.length_c   1.000
_cell.angle_alpha   90.00
_cell.angle_beta   90.00
_cell.angle_gamma   90.00
#
_symmetry.space_group_name_H-M   'P 1'
#
loop_
_entity.id
_entity.type
_entity.pdbx_description
1 polymer ?
#
loop_
_entity_poly.entity_id
_entity_poly.type
_entity_poly.pdbx_seq_one_letter_code
_entity_poly.pdbx_strand_id
1 'polypeptide(L)'
;MKTNTKKLTLNAILLAMGLLIHQITPAIGLPMKPDVPLAMLFVILVLNREDYKTCLIAGIVTGIFTALTSSFPGGQIPNVIDKTLTANIVFLLMHISYKMPFIKKLAKKTQDTVVVAIIMPIGTLVSGTIFLLAAQAIVGLPGASFTALFLAVVLPAVLINLVAGIFLFKIVSLSIRRVSYQA
;
A
#
# COMPACT_ATOMS: atom_id res chain seq x y z
N MET A 1 9.26 -15.91 -11.53
CA MET A 1 9.63 -15.05 -12.68
C MET A 1 10.99 -15.45 -13.21
N LYS A 2 11.19 -15.53 -14.53
CA LYS A 2 12.50 -15.90 -15.11
C LYS A 2 13.37 -14.72 -15.59
N THR A 3 12.84 -13.51 -15.77
CA THR A 3 13.65 -12.33 -16.17
C THR A 3 13.38 -11.11 -15.28
N ASN A 4 14.46 -10.56 -14.71
CA ASN A 4 14.40 -9.42 -13.79
C ASN A 4 13.82 -8.15 -14.44
N THR A 5 14.04 -7.94 -15.74
CA THR A 5 13.54 -6.76 -16.46
C THR A 5 12.01 -6.71 -16.53
N LYS A 6 11.34 -7.82 -16.89
CA LYS A 6 9.86 -7.87 -16.97
C LYS A 6 9.19 -7.57 -15.63
N LYS A 7 9.80 -7.99 -14.52
CA LYS A 7 9.34 -7.64 -13.17
C LYS A 7 9.49 -6.18 -12.87
N LEU A 8 10.69 -5.66 -13.11
CA LEU A 8 11.00 -4.27 -12.85
C LEU A 8 10.04 -3.37 -13.61
N THR A 9 9.81 -3.65 -14.89
CA THR A 9 8.85 -2.94 -15.73
C THR A 9 7.42 -3.06 -15.20
N LEU A 10 6.95 -4.25 -14.82
CA LEU A 10 5.60 -4.41 -14.26
C LEU A 10 5.43 -3.61 -12.97
N ASN A 11 6.38 -3.71 -12.05
CA ASN A 11 6.30 -2.99 -10.78
C ASN A 11 6.33 -1.48 -10.99
N ALA A 12 7.17 -0.98 -11.92
CA ALA A 12 7.20 0.44 -12.27
C ALA A 12 5.84 0.92 -12.83
N ILE A 13 5.22 0.13 -13.73
CA ILE A 13 3.88 0.43 -14.26
C ILE A 13 2.85 0.46 -13.14
N LEU A 14 2.86 -0.52 -12.24
CA LEU A 14 1.91 -0.57 -11.12
C LEU A 14 2.11 0.63 -10.17
N LEU A 15 3.34 0.99 -9.82
CA LEU A 15 3.62 2.18 -8.99
C LEU A 15 3.12 3.46 -9.66
N ALA A 16 3.37 3.63 -10.96
CA ALA A 16 2.88 4.76 -11.73
C ALA A 16 1.34 4.80 -11.78
N MET A 17 0.69 3.64 -11.96
CA MET A 17 -0.78 3.55 -11.91
C MET A 17 -1.32 3.95 -10.54
N GLY A 18 -0.70 3.51 -9.45
CA GLY A 18 -1.09 3.91 -8.09
C GLY A 18 -1.06 5.44 -7.93
N LEU A 19 -0.02 6.08 -8.44
CA LEU A 19 0.12 7.55 -8.44
C LEU A 19 -0.94 8.25 -9.31
N LEU A 20 -1.17 7.76 -10.53
CA LEU A 20 -2.16 8.36 -11.44
C LEU A 20 -3.57 8.27 -10.89
N ILE A 21 -3.95 7.12 -10.31
CA ILE A 21 -5.27 6.97 -9.68
C ILE A 21 -5.38 7.91 -8.47
N HIS A 22 -4.32 8.09 -7.69
CA HIS A 22 -4.31 9.05 -6.58
C HIS A 22 -4.57 10.49 -7.04
N GLN A 23 -3.99 10.90 -8.17
CA GLN A 23 -4.15 12.26 -8.69
C GLN A 23 -5.59 12.57 -9.10
N ILE A 24 -6.29 11.60 -9.69
CA ILE A 24 -7.70 11.74 -10.08
C ILE A 24 -8.66 11.50 -8.91
N THR A 25 -8.19 10.98 -7.77
CA THR A 25 -9.03 10.71 -6.60
C THR A 25 -9.38 12.04 -5.90
N PRO A 26 -10.67 12.38 -5.76
CA PRO A 26 -11.08 13.62 -5.12
C PRO A 26 -10.77 13.61 -3.63
N ALA A 27 -10.47 14.79 -3.08
CA ALA A 27 -10.41 14.97 -1.64
C ALA A 27 -11.85 14.97 -1.09
N ILE A 28 -12.16 14.01 -0.21
CA ILE A 28 -13.51 13.82 0.35
C ILE A 28 -13.73 14.78 1.54
N GLY A 29 -13.37 16.06 1.38
CA GLY A 29 -13.46 17.08 2.46
C GLY A 29 -12.57 16.83 3.69
N LEU A 30 -11.79 15.76 3.69
CA LEU A 30 -10.79 15.44 4.71
C LEU A 30 -9.43 16.07 4.36
N PRO A 31 -8.57 16.36 5.36
CA PRO A 31 -7.22 16.87 5.12
C PRO A 31 -6.32 15.89 4.35
N MET A 32 -6.77 14.64 4.16
CA MET A 32 -6.04 13.60 3.45
C MET A 32 -6.97 12.83 2.50
N LYS A 33 -6.45 12.51 1.32
CA LYS A 33 -7.14 11.69 0.31
C LYS A 33 -7.02 10.19 0.65
N PRO A 34 -7.93 9.35 0.14
CA PRO A 34 -7.74 7.90 0.14
C PRO A 34 -6.39 7.50 -0.47
N ASP A 35 -5.68 6.61 0.21
CA ASP A 35 -4.30 6.24 -0.12
C ASP A 35 -4.24 5.06 -1.10
N VAL A 36 -4.63 5.35 -2.35
CA VAL A 36 -4.52 4.39 -3.46
C VAL A 36 -3.07 3.93 -3.73
N PRO A 37 -2.03 4.78 -3.63
CA PRO A 37 -0.64 4.35 -3.77
C PRO A 37 -0.27 3.26 -2.75
N LEU A 38 -0.73 3.37 -1.50
CA LEU A 38 -0.52 2.33 -0.48
C LEU A 38 -1.23 1.01 -0.83
N ALA A 39 -2.48 1.07 -1.30
CA ALA A 39 -3.18 -0.14 -1.75
C ALA A 39 -2.43 -0.82 -2.90
N MET A 40 -1.92 -0.05 -3.86
CA MET A 40 -1.12 -0.59 -4.97
C MET A 40 0.23 -1.14 -4.50
N LEU A 41 0.88 -0.48 -3.53
CA LEU A 41 2.10 -0.99 -2.89
C LEU A 41 1.87 -2.39 -2.30
N PHE A 42 0.77 -2.61 -1.59
CA PHE A 42 0.45 -3.93 -1.04
C PHE A 42 0.20 -5.00 -2.11
N VAL A 43 -0.42 -4.63 -3.24
CA VAL A 43 -0.53 -5.51 -4.41
C VAL A 43 0.86 -5.89 -4.93
N ILE A 44 1.76 -4.91 -5.08
CA ILE A 44 3.14 -5.14 -5.51
C ILE A 44 3.88 -6.05 -4.52
N LEU A 45 3.73 -5.84 -3.20
CA LEU A 45 4.32 -6.71 -2.18
C LEU A 45 3.89 -8.17 -2.36
N VAL A 46 2.59 -8.41 -2.58
CA VAL A 46 2.05 -9.75 -2.80
C VAL A 46 2.59 -10.38 -4.10
N LEU A 47 2.67 -9.62 -5.19
CA LEU A 47 3.25 -10.09 -6.46
C LEU A 47 4.75 -10.42 -6.35
N ASN A 48 5.45 -9.73 -5.46
CA ASN A 48 6.91 -9.84 -5.29
C ASN A 48 7.29 -10.47 -3.95
N ARG A 49 6.40 -11.27 -3.35
CA ARG A 49 6.53 -11.79 -1.97
C ARG A 49 7.82 -12.55 -1.65
N GLU A 50 8.48 -13.11 -2.66
CA GLU A 50 9.74 -13.86 -2.52
C GLU A 50 10.98 -12.96 -2.70
N ASP A 51 10.81 -11.69 -3.02
CA ASP A 51 11.88 -10.73 -3.28
C ASP A 51 11.70 -9.47 -2.43
N TYR A 52 12.31 -9.52 -1.24
CA TYR A 52 12.33 -8.43 -0.29
C TYR A 52 12.95 -7.14 -0.87
N LYS A 53 14.02 -7.24 -1.68
CA LYS A 53 14.70 -6.05 -2.24
C LYS A 53 13.74 -5.27 -3.13
N THR A 54 13.00 -5.97 -3.97
CA THR A 54 11.97 -5.36 -4.82
C THR A 54 10.86 -4.72 -3.99
N CYS A 55 10.41 -5.37 -2.90
CA CYS A 55 9.37 -4.82 -2.02
C CYS A 55 9.84 -3.56 -1.29
N LEU A 56 11.08 -3.55 -0.78
CA LEU A 56 11.67 -2.40 -0.12
C LEU A 56 11.79 -1.20 -1.06
N ILE A 57 12.29 -1.43 -2.29
CA ILE A 57 12.38 -0.38 -3.31
C ILE A 57 10.98 0.15 -3.65
N ALA A 58 9.98 -0.71 -3.81
CA ALA A 58 8.61 -0.29 -4.06
C ALA A 58 8.06 0.58 -2.92
N GLY A 59 8.36 0.25 -1.66
CA GLY A 59 8.01 1.05 -0.50
C GLY A 59 8.62 2.45 -0.51
N ILE A 60 9.93 2.53 -0.79
CA ILE A 60 10.66 3.81 -0.90
C ILE A 60 10.09 4.67 -2.02
N VAL A 61 9.91 4.09 -3.22
CA VAL A 61 9.36 4.82 -4.38
C VAL A 61 7.94 5.30 -4.11
N THR A 62 7.11 4.47 -3.47
CA THR A 62 5.75 4.88 -3.06
C THR A 62 5.81 6.03 -2.05
N GLY A 63 6.76 6.00 -1.11
CA GLY A 63 7.01 7.10 -0.17
C GLY A 63 7.38 8.40 -0.87
N ILE A 64 8.26 8.34 -1.87
CA ILE A 64 8.63 9.50 -2.69
C ILE A 64 7.40 10.02 -3.46
N PHE A 65 6.64 9.15 -4.11
CA PHE A 65 5.46 9.54 -4.89
C PHE A 65 4.36 10.18 -4.02
N THR A 66 4.08 9.60 -2.86
CA THR A 66 3.11 10.15 -1.90
C THR A 66 3.61 11.44 -1.26
N ALA A 67 4.92 11.59 -1.04
CA ALA A 67 5.51 12.85 -0.59
C ALA A 67 5.36 13.97 -1.63
N LEU A 68 5.65 13.69 -2.91
CA LEU A 68 5.55 14.66 -4.00
C LEU A 68 4.12 15.12 -4.27
N THR A 69 3.13 14.29 -3.96
CA THR A 69 1.72 14.56 -4.25
C THR A 69 0.89 14.85 -3.00
N SER A 70 1.54 14.93 -1.84
CA SER A 70 0.89 15.12 -0.56
C SER A 70 0.16 16.46 -0.51
N SER A 71 -1.11 16.42 -0.12
CA SER A 71 -1.89 17.63 0.20
C SER A 71 -1.81 18.00 1.68
N PHE A 72 -1.19 17.16 2.51
CA PHE A 72 -1.01 17.42 3.94
C PHE A 72 0.14 18.43 4.14
N PRO A 73 -0.06 19.53 4.89
CA PRO A 73 1.00 20.51 5.14
C PRO A 73 2.25 19.86 5.76
N GLY A 74 3.42 20.02 5.12
CA GLY A 74 4.67 19.39 5.58
C GLY A 74 4.70 17.86 5.44
N GLY A 75 3.76 17.26 4.72
CA GLY A 75 3.61 15.81 4.61
C GLY A 75 4.72 15.09 3.83
N GLN A 76 5.70 15.80 3.26
CA GLN A 76 6.74 15.19 2.43
C GLN A 76 7.60 14.20 3.24
N ILE A 77 8.17 14.64 4.36
CA ILE A 77 9.03 13.80 5.21
C ILE A 77 8.22 12.67 5.88
N PRO A 78 7.05 12.93 6.49
CA PRO A 78 6.21 11.87 7.06
C PRO A 78 5.83 10.78 6.06
N ASN A 79 5.53 11.12 4.79
CA ASN A 79 5.18 10.12 3.77
C ASN A 79 6.35 9.19 3.43
N VAL A 80 7.57 9.71 3.26
CA VAL A 80 8.74 8.86 2.97
C VAL A 80 9.02 7.90 4.13
N ILE A 81 8.95 8.40 5.38
CA ILE A 81 9.16 7.59 6.58
C ILE A 81 8.08 6.51 6.67
N ASP A 82 6.82 6.91 6.58
CA ASP A 82 5.67 6.01 6.64
C ASP A 82 5.79 4.89 5.62
N LYS A 83 5.90 5.19 4.32
CA LYS A 83 5.83 4.11 3.31
C LYS A 83 7.04 3.19 3.35
N THR A 84 8.20 3.71 3.75
CA THR A 84 9.39 2.88 3.96
C THR A 84 9.20 1.93 5.14
N LEU A 85 8.74 2.42 6.29
CA LEU A 85 8.53 1.58 7.48
C LEU A 85 7.36 0.62 7.29
N THR A 86 6.24 1.11 6.77
CA THR A 86 5.05 0.31 6.48
C THR A 86 5.35 -0.81 5.50
N ALA A 87 6.13 -0.58 4.43
CA ALA A 87 6.52 -1.65 3.52
C ALA A 87 7.25 -2.80 4.23
N ASN A 88 8.14 -2.47 5.17
CA ASN A 88 8.86 -3.47 5.96
C ASN A 88 7.94 -4.25 6.90
N ILE A 89 7.11 -3.54 7.66
CA ILE A 89 6.18 -4.16 8.62
C ILE A 89 5.16 -5.04 7.88
N VAL A 90 4.60 -4.53 6.78
CA VAL A 90 3.61 -5.26 5.98
C VAL A 90 4.24 -6.43 5.24
N PHE A 91 5.48 -6.32 4.78
CA PHE A 91 6.21 -7.47 4.21
C PHE A 91 6.35 -8.60 5.22
N LEU A 92 6.71 -8.28 6.47
CA LEU A 92 6.78 -9.27 7.55
C LEU A 92 5.41 -9.88 7.84
N LEU A 93 4.38 -9.04 7.98
CA LEU A 93 2.99 -9.48 8.20
C LEU A 93 2.51 -10.41 7.08
N MET A 94 2.80 -10.06 5.83
CA MET A 94 2.47 -10.85 4.64
C MET A 94 3.15 -12.22 4.72
N HIS A 95 4.47 -12.27 5.02
CA HIS A 95 5.20 -13.53 5.12
C HIS A 95 4.68 -14.45 6.23
N ILE A 96 4.34 -13.87 7.38
CA ILE A 96 3.70 -14.60 8.50
C ILE A 96 2.33 -15.13 8.06
N SER A 97 1.51 -14.29 7.40
CA SER A 97 0.18 -14.67 6.91
C SER A 97 0.26 -15.86 5.96
N TYR A 98 1.18 -15.83 4.99
CA TYR A 98 1.38 -16.96 4.07
C TYR A 98 1.80 -18.27 4.75
N LYS A 99 2.43 -18.19 5.94
CA LYS A 99 2.84 -19.37 6.71
C LYS A 99 1.75 -19.98 7.58
N MET A 100 0.61 -19.28 7.78
CA MET A 100 -0.48 -19.75 8.63
C MET A 100 -1.07 -21.07 8.09
N PRO A 101 -1.37 -22.05 8.96
CA PRO A 101 -1.78 -23.39 8.54
C PRO A 101 -3.10 -23.41 7.78
N PHE A 102 -4.05 -22.52 8.10
CA PHE A 102 -5.31 -22.41 7.37
C PHE A 102 -5.11 -21.81 5.97
N ILE A 103 -4.19 -20.84 5.82
CA ILE A 103 -3.88 -20.20 4.53
C ILE A 103 -3.15 -21.19 3.60
N LYS A 104 -2.24 -22.00 4.13
CA LYS A 104 -1.52 -23.02 3.34
C LYS A 104 -2.43 -24.09 2.73
N LYS A 105 -3.59 -24.36 3.34
CA LYS A 105 -4.57 -25.35 2.84
C LYS A 105 -5.44 -24.80 1.70
N LEU A 106 -5.41 -23.49 1.44
CA LEU A 106 -6.20 -22.87 0.39
C LEU A 106 -5.56 -23.04 -0.99
N ALA A 107 -6.40 -23.03 -2.03
CA ALA A 107 -5.91 -22.91 -3.39
C ALA A 107 -5.11 -21.60 -3.56
N LYS A 108 -4.01 -21.64 -4.32
CA LYS A 108 -3.06 -20.52 -4.48
C LYS A 108 -3.72 -19.17 -4.80
N LYS A 109 -4.75 -19.16 -5.67
CA LYS A 109 -5.51 -17.94 -6.02
C LYS A 109 -6.26 -17.34 -4.83
N THR A 110 -6.88 -18.21 -4.01
CA THR A 110 -7.61 -17.81 -2.82
C THR A 110 -6.65 -17.37 -1.72
N GLN A 111 -5.49 -18.01 -1.64
CA GLN A 111 -4.42 -17.67 -0.71
C GLN A 111 -4.02 -16.20 -0.82
N ASP A 112 -3.68 -15.74 -2.03
CA ASP A 112 -3.24 -14.35 -2.24
C ASP A 112 -4.35 -13.34 -1.94
N THR A 113 -5.59 -13.67 -2.31
CA THR A 113 -6.76 -12.80 -2.03
C THR A 113 -7.01 -12.64 -0.52
N VAL A 114 -6.89 -13.75 0.24
CA VAL A 114 -7.05 -13.73 1.70
C VAL A 114 -5.92 -12.95 2.36
N VAL A 115 -4.68 -13.12 1.91
CA VAL A 115 -3.55 -12.34 2.44
C VAL A 115 -3.75 -10.85 2.16
N VAL A 116 -4.17 -10.46 0.95
CA VAL A 116 -4.52 -9.06 0.64
C VAL A 116 -5.59 -8.53 1.59
N ALA A 117 -6.66 -9.28 1.83
CA ALA A 117 -7.73 -8.88 2.74
C ALA A 117 -7.27 -8.68 4.19
N ILE A 118 -6.20 -9.37 4.62
CA ILE A 118 -5.59 -9.22 5.95
C ILE A 118 -4.64 -8.02 5.99
N ILE A 119 -3.73 -7.90 5.01
CA ILE A 119 -2.70 -6.87 5.03
C ILE A 119 -3.24 -5.48 4.73
N MET A 120 -4.32 -5.35 3.95
CA MET A 120 -4.91 -4.05 3.61
C MET A 120 -5.36 -3.27 4.85
N PRO A 121 -6.22 -3.81 5.74
CA PRO A 121 -6.68 -3.07 6.89
C PRO A 121 -5.57 -2.87 7.93
N ILE A 122 -4.78 -3.91 8.24
CA ILE A 122 -3.70 -3.81 9.23
C ILE A 122 -2.61 -2.87 8.73
N GLY A 123 -2.19 -3.01 7.48
CA GLY A 123 -1.19 -2.15 6.86
C GLY A 123 -1.65 -0.70 6.75
N THR A 124 -2.92 -0.43 6.48
CA THR A 124 -3.46 0.94 6.46
C THR A 124 -3.50 1.55 7.86
N LEU A 125 -3.86 0.77 8.90
CA LEU A 125 -3.78 1.22 10.29
C LEU A 125 -2.35 1.57 10.69
N VAL A 126 -1.40 0.67 10.41
CA VAL A 126 0.03 0.87 10.70
C VAL A 126 0.53 2.12 9.97
N SER A 127 0.22 2.23 8.68
CA SER A 127 0.65 3.36 7.85
C SER A 127 0.09 4.69 8.34
N GLY A 128 -1.22 4.77 8.59
CA GLY A 128 -1.86 5.98 9.11
C GLY A 128 -1.32 6.37 10.48
N THR A 129 -1.01 5.40 11.34
CA THR A 129 -0.40 5.66 12.65
C THR A 129 1.01 6.22 12.51
N ILE A 130 1.87 5.58 11.70
CA ILE A 130 3.25 6.03 11.47
C ILE A 130 3.25 7.42 10.84
N PHE A 131 2.39 7.66 9.85
CA PHE A 131 2.25 8.95 9.20
C PHE A 131 1.89 10.05 10.21
N LEU A 132 0.83 9.86 11.01
CA LEU A 132 0.37 10.87 11.95
C LEU A 132 1.39 11.12 13.07
N LEU A 133 2.07 10.08 13.56
CA LEU A 133 3.13 10.23 14.56
C LEU A 133 4.33 11.00 14.00
N ALA A 134 4.78 10.66 12.79
CA ALA A 134 5.86 11.38 12.12
C ALA A 134 5.48 12.83 11.81
N ALA A 135 4.24 13.07 11.35
CA ALA A 135 3.73 14.41 11.10
C ALA A 135 3.71 15.24 12.39
N GLN A 136 3.18 14.68 13.48
CA GLN A 136 3.13 15.34 14.78
C GLN A 136 4.52 15.71 15.29
N ALA A 137 5.50 14.81 15.16
CA ALA A 137 6.84 15.02 15.69
C ALA A 137 7.69 16.01 14.86
N ILE A 138 7.49 16.09 13.54
CA ILE A 138 8.38 16.82 12.63
C ILE A 138 7.78 18.17 12.21
N VAL A 139 6.52 18.18 11.79
CA VAL A 139 5.88 19.35 11.16
C VAL A 139 4.72 19.92 11.97
N GLY A 140 4.19 19.16 12.93
CA GLY A 140 2.99 19.50 13.68
C GLY A 140 1.70 19.10 12.96
N LEU A 141 0.61 18.94 13.71
CA LEU A 141 -0.70 18.58 13.16
C LEU A 141 -1.52 19.84 12.82
N PRO A 142 -2.22 19.88 11.68
CA PRO A 142 -3.00 21.03 11.26
C PRO A 142 -4.30 21.12 12.08
N GLY A 143 -4.28 21.94 13.14
CA GLY A 143 -5.47 22.40 13.88
C GLY A 143 -6.30 21.33 14.60
N ALA A 144 -5.91 20.05 14.52
CA ALA A 144 -6.62 18.92 15.09
C ALA A 144 -5.69 18.03 15.92
N SER A 145 -6.25 17.37 16.94
CA SER A 145 -5.51 16.40 17.75
C SER A 145 -5.23 15.12 16.96
N PHE A 146 -4.20 14.37 17.38
CA PHE A 146 -3.88 13.05 16.82
C PHE A 146 -5.13 12.15 16.76
N THR A 147 -5.88 12.07 17.85
CA THR A 147 -7.08 11.22 17.95
C THR A 147 -8.15 11.64 16.95
N ALA A 148 -8.35 12.94 16.75
CA ALA A 148 -9.35 13.43 15.80
C ALA A 148 -8.99 13.03 14.37
N LEU A 149 -7.73 13.23 13.95
CA LEU A 149 -7.24 12.83 12.62
C LEU A 149 -7.24 11.32 12.45
N PHE A 150 -6.89 10.55 13.49
CA PHE A 150 -6.92 9.09 13.43
C PHE A 150 -8.34 8.56 13.19
N LEU A 151 -9.32 9.06 13.93
CA LEU A 151 -10.72 8.64 13.79
C LEU A 151 -11.34 9.13 12.48
N ALA A 152 -11.05 10.36 12.05
CA ALA A 152 -11.67 10.97 10.87
C ALA A 152 -11.01 10.56 9.55
N VAL A 153 -9.73 10.17 9.57
CA VAL A 153 -8.96 9.87 8.35
C VAL A 153 -8.55 8.41 8.29
N VAL A 154 -7.88 7.89 9.33
CA VAL A 154 -7.27 6.55 9.27
C VAL A 154 -8.34 5.47 9.27
N LEU A 155 -9.34 5.55 10.15
CA LEU A 155 -10.40 4.53 10.20
C LEU A 155 -11.24 4.47 8.92
N PRO A 156 -11.71 5.59 8.33
CA PRO A 156 -12.37 5.54 7.02
C PRO A 156 -11.45 5.03 5.91
N ALA A 157 -10.18 5.42 5.92
CA ALA A 157 -9.20 4.95 4.93
C ALA A 157 -9.00 3.43 4.98
N VAL A 158 -9.05 2.81 6.17
CA VAL A 158 -8.97 1.35 6.32
C VAL A 158 -10.09 0.64 5.55
N LEU A 159 -11.32 1.13 5.67
CA LEU A 159 -12.46 0.55 4.97
C LEU A 159 -12.35 0.76 3.45
N ILE A 160 -12.03 1.99 3.03
CA ILE A 160 -11.90 2.35 1.62
C ILE A 160 -10.77 1.55 0.96
N ASN A 161 -9.60 1.49 1.60
CA ASN A 161 -8.43 0.76 1.09
C ASN A 161 -8.65 -0.75 1.06
N LEU A 162 -9.41 -1.32 2.00
CA LEU A 162 -9.78 -2.74 1.96
C LEU A 162 -10.61 -3.04 0.70
N VAL A 163 -11.67 -2.28 0.45
CA VAL A 163 -12.56 -2.50 -0.70
C VAL A 163 -11.83 -2.22 -2.01
N ALA A 164 -11.20 -1.05 -2.14
CA ALA A 164 -10.45 -0.65 -3.31
C ALA A 164 -9.26 -1.60 -3.56
N GLY A 165 -8.55 -1.99 -2.50
CA GLY A 165 -7.39 -2.87 -2.55
C GLY A 165 -7.73 -4.27 -3.04
N ILE A 166 -8.83 -4.87 -2.57
CA ILE A 166 -9.30 -6.17 -3.08
C ILE A 166 -9.67 -6.06 -4.57
N PHE A 167 -10.33 -4.97 -4.96
CA PHE A 167 -10.71 -4.74 -6.35
C PHE A 167 -9.49 -4.57 -7.26
N LEU A 168 -8.54 -3.73 -6.87
CA LEU A 168 -7.27 -3.52 -7.56
C LEU A 168 -6.47 -4.82 -7.68
N PHE A 169 -6.38 -5.59 -6.59
CA PHE A 169 -5.69 -6.87 -6.61
C PHE A 169 -6.29 -7.85 -7.63
N LYS A 170 -7.63 -7.93 -7.70
CA LYS A 170 -8.32 -8.78 -8.68
C LYS A 170 -8.05 -8.33 -10.11
N ILE A 171 -8.13 -7.02 -10.39
CA ILE A 171 -7.86 -6.48 -11.74
C ILE A 171 -6.43 -6.79 -12.15
N VAL A 172 -5.45 -6.45 -11.31
CA VAL A 172 -4.03 -6.68 -11.61
C VAL A 172 -3.75 -8.17 -11.82
N SER A 173 -4.29 -9.03 -10.96
CA SER A 173 -4.16 -10.49 -11.09
C SER A 173 -4.77 -11.04 -12.38
N LEU A 174 -5.89 -10.47 -12.84
CA LEU A 174 -6.52 -10.85 -14.11
C LEU A 174 -5.70 -10.37 -15.31
N SER A 175 -5.23 -9.12 -15.29
CA SER A 175 -4.40 -8.55 -16.36
C SER A 175 -3.09 -9.32 -16.54
N ILE A 176 -2.40 -9.65 -15.45
CA ILE A 176 -1.14 -10.43 -15.49
C ILE A 176 -1.36 -11.83 -16.07
N ARG A 177 -2.54 -12.44 -15.90
CA ARG A 177 -2.85 -13.75 -16.50
C ARG A 177 -3.10 -13.70 -18.00
N ARG A 178 -3.63 -12.57 -18.50
CA ARG A 178 -3.99 -12.38 -19.92
C ARG A 178 -2.80 -12.03 -20.79
N VAL A 179 -1.89 -11.22 -20.26
CA VAL A 179 -0.58 -11.05 -20.87
C VAL A 179 0.18 -12.36 -20.60
N SER A 180 0.94 -12.90 -21.55
CA SER A 180 1.73 -14.15 -21.41
C SER A 180 2.87 -14.04 -20.37
N TYR A 181 2.56 -13.52 -19.18
CA TYR A 181 3.41 -13.25 -18.04
C TYR A 181 3.60 -14.50 -17.17
N GLN A 182 2.78 -15.53 -17.37
CA GLN A 182 2.83 -16.83 -16.69
C GLN A 182 3.35 -17.97 -17.58
N ALA A 183 3.90 -17.70 -18.76
CA ALA A 183 4.59 -18.70 -19.58
C ALA A 183 6.07 -18.86 -19.14
#